data_AF-A0A6M3M4K2-F1
#
_entry.id   AF-A0A6M3M4K2-F1
#
_cell.length_a   1.000
_cell.length_b   1.000
_cell.length_c   1.000
_cell.angle_alpha   90.00
_cell.angle_beta   90.00
_cell.angle_gamma   90.00
#
_symmetry.space_group_name_H-M   'P 1'
#
loop_
_entity.id
_entity.type
_entity.pdbx_description
1 polymer ?
#
loop_
_entity_poly.entity_id
_entity_poly.type
_entity_poly.pdbx_seq_one_letter_code
_entity_poly.pdbx_strand_id
1 'polypeptide(L)'
;MSQDHRIILTAQQLKRLPGRGSHLSAIRLRGMIEGLLVEAGIDTRAWATKGGRDILAFEVVNRSGDDIKIFHFKFEVPKIYVQQKKGPKYLESTSWRFFHDYLERRLYAVIMGISGVVEEFTDHMVMMLPDGREQTVSERITEAITKGEQEALPFIRRDA
;
A
#
# COMPACT_ATOMS: atom_id res chain seq x y z
N MET A 1 -16.26 1.66 13.51
CA MET A 1 -15.39 1.11 14.58
C MET A 1 -14.03 0.82 13.97
N SER A 2 -12.97 1.50 14.39
CA SER A 2 -11.63 1.28 13.85
C SER A 2 -11.15 -0.09 14.33
N GLN A 3 -11.05 -1.06 13.42
CA GLN A 3 -10.40 -2.33 13.75
C GLN A 3 -8.96 -2.03 14.18
N ASP A 4 -8.59 -2.60 15.32
CA ASP A 4 -7.28 -2.40 15.89
C ASP A 4 -6.28 -3.30 15.16
N HIS A 5 -5.70 -2.78 14.07
CA HIS A 5 -4.80 -3.51 13.16
C HIS A 5 -3.40 -3.69 13.75
N ARG A 6 -3.32 -4.26 14.96
CA ARG A 6 -2.05 -4.59 15.62
C ARG A 6 -1.59 -5.97 15.17
N ILE A 7 -0.38 -6.05 14.64
CA ILE A 7 0.25 -7.32 14.29
C ILE A 7 1.08 -7.78 15.49
N ILE A 8 0.64 -8.82 16.19
CA ILE A 8 1.36 -9.36 17.35
C ILE A 8 2.12 -10.62 16.93
N LEU A 9 3.44 -10.56 17.00
CA LEU A 9 4.32 -11.66 16.61
C LEU A 9 4.93 -12.35 17.83
N THR A 10 5.12 -13.66 17.72
CA THR A 10 6.01 -14.39 18.64
C THR A 10 7.47 -14.04 18.36
N ALA A 11 8.36 -14.30 19.33
CA ALA A 11 9.80 -14.09 19.14
C ALA A 11 10.38 -14.89 17.95
N GLN A 12 9.79 -16.04 17.64
CA GLN A 12 10.18 -16.89 16.51
C GLN A 12 9.66 -16.34 15.17
N GLN A 13 8.41 -15.86 15.11
CA GLN A 13 7.89 -15.19 13.91
C GLN A 13 8.67 -13.92 13.59
N LEU A 14 9.03 -13.15 14.63
CA LEU A 14 9.89 -11.98 14.48
C LEU A 14 11.24 -12.34 13.83
N LYS A 15 11.74 -13.58 13.98
CA LYS A 15 13.04 -14.01 13.39
C LYS A 15 12.97 -14.15 11.88
N ARG A 16 11.78 -14.34 11.34
CA ARG A 16 11.54 -14.54 9.91
C ARG A 16 11.29 -13.24 9.16
N LEU A 17 11.16 -12.11 9.85
CA LEU A 17 11.00 -10.83 9.19
C LEU A 17 12.30 -10.41 8.50
N PRO A 18 12.22 -9.97 7.23
CA PRO A 18 13.38 -9.45 6.52
C PRO A 18 14.01 -8.25 7.25
N GLY A 19 15.33 -8.12 7.08
CA GLY A 19 16.14 -7.05 7.66
C GLY A 19 16.31 -7.07 9.18
N ARG A 20 15.88 -8.14 9.90
CA ARG A 20 16.03 -8.27 11.35
C ARG A 20 17.49 -8.03 11.78
N GLY A 21 17.69 -7.02 12.62
CA GLY A 21 19.02 -6.60 13.12
C GLY A 21 19.50 -5.29 12.52
N SER A 22 18.86 -4.76 11.48
CA SER A 22 19.15 -3.40 11.03
C SER A 22 18.68 -2.37 12.08
N HIS A 23 19.54 -1.40 12.37
CA HIS A 23 19.32 -0.33 13.35
C HIS A 23 18.84 0.98 12.71
N LEU A 24 18.18 0.89 11.54
CA LEU A 24 17.67 2.08 10.86
C LEU A 24 16.53 2.69 11.67
N SER A 25 16.59 4.01 11.85
CA SER A 25 15.54 4.78 12.51
C SER A 25 14.31 4.88 11.61
N ALA A 26 13.14 5.10 12.22
CA ALA A 26 11.89 5.33 11.50
C ALA A 26 12.01 6.51 10.51
N ILE A 27 12.69 7.59 10.91
CA ILE A 27 12.94 8.77 10.07
C ILE A 27 13.74 8.40 8.82
N ARG A 28 14.81 7.60 8.99
CA ARG A 28 15.62 7.16 7.84
C ARG A 28 14.84 6.26 6.89
N LEU A 29 14.07 5.32 7.44
CA LEU A 29 13.21 4.43 6.64
C LEU A 29 12.12 5.21 5.90
N ARG A 30 11.53 6.23 6.53
CA ARG A 30 10.60 7.15 5.86
C ARG A 30 11.25 7.86 4.68
N GLY A 31 12.46 8.39 4.85
CA GLY A 31 13.21 9.01 3.75
C GLY A 31 13.51 8.03 2.61
N MET A 32 13.83 6.77 2.93
CA MET A 32 14.02 5.72 1.93
C MET A 32 12.72 5.41 1.17
N ILE A 33 11.59 5.34 1.87
CA ILE A 33 10.27 5.18 1.23
C ILE A 33 9.97 6.35 0.30
N GLU A 34 10.27 7.59 0.72
CA GLU A 34 10.09 8.76 -0.14
C GLU A 34 10.96 8.69 -1.40
N GLY A 35 12.19 8.19 -1.28
CA GLY A 35 13.07 7.91 -2.43
C GLY A 35 12.48 6.88 -3.39
N LEU A 36 12.02 5.74 -2.87
CA LEU A 36 11.39 4.67 -3.67
C LEU A 36 10.18 5.17 -4.47
N LEU A 37 9.35 6.02 -3.87
CA LEU A 37 8.19 6.60 -4.54
C LEU A 37 8.62 7.52 -5.70
N VAL A 38 9.64 8.36 -5.50
CA VAL A 38 10.19 9.23 -6.56
C VAL A 38 10.77 8.40 -7.70
N GLU A 39 11.55 7.36 -7.38
CA GLU A 39 12.13 6.47 -8.39
C GLU A 39 11.05 5.75 -9.23
N ALA A 40 9.91 5.45 -8.62
CA ALA A 40 8.74 4.89 -9.30
C ALA A 40 7.88 5.92 -10.05
N GLY A 41 8.29 7.20 -10.11
CA GLY A 41 7.56 8.27 -10.78
C GLY A 41 6.36 8.81 -10.01
N ILE A 42 6.32 8.63 -8.69
CA ILE A 42 5.23 9.07 -7.80
C ILE A 42 5.64 10.35 -7.08
N ASP A 43 5.36 11.48 -7.72
CA ASP A 43 5.74 12.80 -7.22
C ASP A 43 4.75 13.36 -6.18
N THR A 44 3.45 13.12 -6.37
CA THR A 44 2.41 13.61 -5.44
C THR A 44 2.20 12.62 -4.31
N ARG A 45 2.83 12.89 -3.16
CA ARG A 45 2.74 12.07 -1.95
C ARG A 45 2.66 12.93 -0.70
N ALA A 46 1.95 12.45 0.31
CA ALA A 46 1.79 13.12 1.59
C ALA A 46 1.81 12.12 2.75
N TRP A 47 2.34 12.58 3.88
CA TRP A 47 2.29 11.85 5.15
C TRP A 47 1.33 12.54 6.11
N ALA A 48 0.54 11.75 6.82
CA ALA A 48 -0.32 12.22 7.89
C ALA A 48 -0.25 11.28 9.09
N THR A 49 -0.34 11.82 10.30
CA THR A 49 -0.47 11.03 11.52
C THR A 49 -1.89 11.19 12.06
N LYS A 50 -2.66 10.10 12.14
CA LYS A 50 -4.05 10.11 12.63
C LYS A 50 -4.25 9.03 13.69
N GLY A 51 -4.64 9.41 14.90
CA GLY A 51 -4.82 8.45 16.01
C GLY A 51 -3.53 7.69 16.36
N GLY A 52 -2.37 8.35 16.23
CA GLY A 52 -1.06 7.75 16.45
C GLY A 52 -0.64 6.70 15.41
N ARG A 53 -1.29 6.69 14.24
CA ARG A 53 -0.93 5.85 13.09
C ARG A 53 -0.40 6.74 11.98
N ASP A 54 0.74 6.38 11.42
CA ASP A 54 1.33 7.07 10.29
C ASP A 54 0.73 6.53 9.00
N ILE A 55 0.36 7.44 8.11
CA ILE A 55 -0.37 7.14 6.89
C ILE A 55 0.39 7.80 5.75
N LEU A 56 0.74 6.99 4.76
CA LEU A 56 1.22 7.43 3.46
C LEU A 56 0.02 7.53 2.51
N ALA A 57 -0.13 8.67 1.84
CA ALA A 57 -1.06 8.83 0.73
C ALA A 57 -0.28 9.28 -0.51
N PHE A 58 -0.65 8.76 -1.68
CA PHE A 58 -0.08 9.20 -2.94
C PHE A 58 -1.07 9.04 -4.09
N GLU A 59 -0.82 9.79 -5.16
CA GLU A 59 -1.64 9.80 -6.37
C GLU A 59 -0.90 9.21 -7.55
N VAL A 60 -1.60 8.45 -8.37
CA VAL A 60 -1.09 7.89 -9.63
C VAL A 60 -1.99 8.38 -10.74
N VAL A 61 -1.41 9.08 -11.70
CA VAL A 61 -2.12 9.58 -12.88
C VAL A 61 -1.86 8.63 -14.04
N ASN A 62 -2.91 7.97 -14.53
CA ASN A 62 -2.88 7.17 -15.74
C ASN A 62 -3.49 7.97 -16.89
N ARG A 63 -2.72 8.18 -17.96
CA ARG A 63 -3.17 8.89 -19.17
C ARG A 63 -3.28 7.90 -20.32
N SER A 64 -4.45 7.80 -20.92
CA SER A 64 -4.69 6.99 -22.11
C SER A 64 -5.43 7.82 -23.16
N GLY A 65 -4.70 8.28 -24.18
CA GLY A 65 -5.25 9.27 -25.13
C GLY A 65 -5.63 10.57 -24.43
N ASP A 66 -6.88 11.01 -24.63
CA ASP A 66 -7.45 12.20 -23.98
C ASP A 66 -8.02 11.92 -22.57
N ASP A 67 -8.10 10.65 -22.16
CA ASP A 67 -8.62 10.27 -20.85
C ASP A 67 -7.53 10.33 -19.77
N ILE A 68 -7.81 11.08 -18.70
CA ILE A 68 -6.97 11.17 -17.50
C ILE A 68 -7.72 10.50 -16.35
N LYS A 69 -7.13 9.43 -15.80
CA LYS A 69 -7.63 8.76 -14.58
C LYS A 69 -6.64 8.98 -13.44
N ILE A 70 -7.16 9.34 -12.26
CA ILE A 70 -6.36 9.59 -11.05
C ILE A 70 -6.74 8.57 -9.99
N PHE A 71 -5.76 7.80 -9.53
CA PHE A 71 -5.90 6.80 -8.47
C PHE A 71 -5.27 7.33 -7.19
N HIS A 72 -6.03 7.30 -6.09
CA HIS A 72 -5.56 7.72 -4.78
C HIS A 72 -5.30 6.48 -3.93
N PHE A 73 -4.04 6.29 -3.53
CA PHE A 73 -3.64 5.21 -2.65
C PHE A 73 -3.40 5.73 -1.24
N LYS A 74 -3.78 4.93 -0.25
CA LYS A 74 -3.60 5.25 1.15
C LYS A 74 -3.17 4.01 1.92
N PHE A 75 -2.00 4.07 2.51
CA PHE A 75 -1.40 2.98 3.28
C PHE A 75 -1.14 3.43 4.71
N GLU A 76 -1.54 2.60 5.66
CA GLU A 76 -1.15 2.76 7.06
C GLU A 76 0.15 1.99 7.33
N VAL A 77 1.09 2.63 8.03
CA VAL A 77 2.28 1.93 8.51
C VAL A 77 1.83 0.88 9.54
N PRO A 78 2.07 -0.43 9.29
CA PRO A 78 1.59 -1.50 10.14
C PRO A 78 2.25 -1.43 11.51
N LYS A 79 1.48 -1.54 12.60
CA LYS A 79 2.04 -1.57 13.96
C LYS A 79 2.40 -2.98 14.38
N ILE A 80 3.70 -3.29 14.35
CA ILE A 80 4.23 -4.59 14.75
C ILE A 80 4.58 -4.59 16.24
N TYR A 81 4.10 -5.61 16.93
CA TYR A 81 4.37 -5.88 18.34
C TYR A 81 5.03 -7.25 18.49
N VAL A 82 5.84 -7.40 19.52
CA VAL A 82 6.33 -8.71 19.97
C VAL A 82 5.67 -9.10 21.28
N GLN A 83 5.15 -10.32 21.36
CA GLN A 83 4.60 -10.86 22.60
C GLN A 83 5.74 -11.08 23.62
N GLN A 84 5.65 -10.40 24.77
CA GLN A 84 6.53 -10.62 25.92
C GLN A 84 5.72 -11.10 27.13
N LYS A 85 6.42 -11.59 28.17
CA LYS A 85 5.78 -12.03 29.42
C LYS A 85 4.90 -10.96 30.07
N LYS A 86 5.26 -9.68 29.93
CA LYS A 86 4.55 -8.51 30.49
C LYS A 86 3.50 -7.90 29.53
N GLY A 87 3.29 -8.51 28.36
CA GLY A 87 2.39 -8.00 27.33
C GLY A 87 3.09 -7.67 26.01
N PRO A 88 2.33 -7.22 24.99
CA PRO A 88 2.86 -6.89 23.67
C PRO A 88 3.70 -5.61 23.72
N LYS A 89 4.93 -5.68 23.23
CA LYS A 89 5.83 -4.51 23.10
C LYS A 89 5.85 -4.03 21.66
N TYR A 90 5.57 -2.74 21.43
CA TYR A 90 5.65 -2.12 20.12
C TYR A 90 7.09 -2.07 19.61
N LEU A 91 7.28 -2.39 18.33
CA LEU A 91 8.56 -2.39 17.64
C LEU A 91 8.52 -1.41 16.46
N GLU A 92 8.77 -0.13 16.73
CA GLU A 92 8.69 0.95 15.74
C GLU A 92 9.59 0.73 14.53
N SER A 93 10.91 0.56 14.74
CA SER A 93 11.85 0.34 13.63
C SER A 93 11.49 -0.90 12.80
N THR A 94 10.94 -1.94 13.42
CA THR A 94 10.48 -3.14 12.69
C THR A 94 9.23 -2.86 11.86
N SER A 95 8.31 -2.06 12.39
CA SER A 95 7.08 -1.62 11.70
C SER A 95 7.40 -0.85 10.43
N TRP A 96 8.26 0.16 10.55
CA TRP A 96 8.71 0.97 9.42
C TRP A 96 9.51 0.19 8.39
N ARG A 97 10.37 -0.74 8.85
CA ARG A 97 11.16 -1.57 7.93
C ARG A 97 10.27 -2.52 7.15
N PHE A 98 9.33 -3.17 7.83
CA PHE A 98 8.38 -4.04 7.14
C PHE A 98 7.58 -3.28 6.08
N PHE A 99 7.19 -2.04 6.38
CA PHE A 99 6.50 -1.17 5.44
C PHE A 99 7.38 -0.79 4.24
N HIS A 100 8.63 -0.40 4.50
CA HIS A 100 9.62 -0.15 3.46
C HIS A 100 9.80 -1.37 2.55
N ASP A 101 10.11 -2.54 3.11
CA ASP A 101 10.38 -3.76 2.34
C ASP A 101 9.15 -4.19 1.52
N TYR A 102 7.95 -3.95 2.04
CA TYR A 102 6.70 -4.17 1.31
C TYR A 102 6.61 -3.26 0.08
N LEU A 103 6.80 -1.95 0.26
CA LEU A 103 6.72 -0.98 -0.83
C LEU A 103 7.85 -1.18 -1.85
N GLU A 104 9.07 -1.43 -1.38
CA GLU A 104 10.23 -1.71 -2.24
C GLU A 104 9.93 -2.86 -3.19
N ARG A 105 9.41 -3.99 -2.67
CA ARG A 105 9.09 -5.17 -3.51
C ARG A 105 8.00 -4.88 -4.54
N ARG A 106 6.98 -4.10 -4.18
CA ARG A 106 5.90 -3.71 -5.10
C ARG A 106 6.40 -2.75 -6.17
N LEU A 107 7.18 -1.76 -5.77
CA LEU A 107 7.67 -0.72 -6.68
C LEU A 107 8.85 -1.19 -7.51
N TYR A 108 9.57 -2.25 -7.13
CA TYR A 108 10.70 -2.74 -7.92
C TYR A 108 10.26 -3.19 -9.32
N ALA A 109 9.12 -3.86 -9.44
CA ALA A 109 8.55 -4.23 -10.74
C ALA A 109 8.19 -3.00 -11.58
N VAL A 110 7.67 -1.95 -10.95
CA VAL A 110 7.38 -0.66 -11.59
C VAL A 110 8.65 0.03 -12.07
N ILE A 111 9.67 0.15 -11.22
CA ILE A 111 10.95 0.80 -11.51
C ILE A 111 11.65 0.09 -12.67
N MET A 112 11.52 -1.23 -12.76
CA MET A 112 12.06 -2.04 -13.86
C MET A 112 11.20 -1.99 -15.14
N GLY A 113 10.07 -1.28 -15.14
CA GLY A 113 9.14 -1.18 -16.27
C GLY A 113 8.40 -2.47 -16.58
N ILE A 114 8.30 -3.39 -15.63
CA ILE A 114 7.63 -4.70 -15.78
C ILE A 114 6.12 -4.55 -15.63
N SER A 115 5.66 -3.72 -14.69
CA SER A 115 4.25 -3.50 -14.35
C SER A 115 3.97 -2.03 -14.04
N GLY A 116 2.69 -1.63 -14.07
CA GLY A 116 2.26 -0.29 -13.68
C GLY A 116 2.04 -0.16 -12.16
N VAL A 117 2.14 1.06 -11.61
CA VAL A 117 1.85 1.30 -10.19
C VAL A 117 0.43 0.84 -9.81
N VAL A 118 -0.55 1.14 -10.67
CA VAL A 118 -1.96 0.77 -10.39
C VAL A 118 -2.12 -0.74 -10.33
N GLU A 119 -1.51 -1.46 -11.26
CA GLU A 119 -1.52 -2.93 -11.33
C GLU A 119 -0.98 -3.53 -10.02
N GLU A 120 0.25 -3.17 -9.63
CA GLU A 120 0.91 -3.70 -8.42
C GLU A 120 0.10 -3.53 -7.13
N PHE A 121 -0.63 -2.42 -7.02
CA PHE A 121 -1.41 -2.12 -5.82
C PHE A 121 -2.88 -2.56 -5.89
N THR A 122 -3.38 -3.01 -7.04
CA THR A 122 -4.79 -3.43 -7.19
C THR A 122 -4.98 -4.88 -7.63
N ASP A 123 -3.94 -5.57 -8.08
CA ASP A 123 -3.99 -6.97 -8.56
C ASP A 123 -4.47 -7.98 -7.52
N HIS A 124 -4.28 -7.69 -6.23
CA HIS A 124 -4.66 -8.57 -5.14
C HIS A 124 -6.02 -8.20 -4.51
N MET A 125 -6.64 -7.11 -4.98
CA MET A 125 -7.97 -6.71 -4.52
C MET A 125 -9.00 -7.41 -5.40
N VAL A 126 -9.71 -8.41 -4.86
CA VAL A 126 -10.76 -9.12 -5.60
C VAL A 126 -12.12 -8.50 -5.26
N MET A 127 -12.94 -8.30 -6.28
CA MET A 127 -14.31 -7.85 -6.18
C MET A 127 -15.27 -8.87 -6.80
N MET A 128 -16.41 -9.07 -6.12
CA MET A 128 -17.54 -9.84 -6.65
C MET A 128 -18.40 -8.91 -7.50
N LEU A 129 -18.62 -9.28 -8.74
CA LEU A 129 -19.52 -8.59 -9.66
C LEU A 129 -20.99 -8.97 -9.39
N PRO A 130 -21.96 -8.14 -9.82
CA PRO A 130 -23.39 -8.43 -9.64
C PRO A 130 -23.86 -9.75 -10.28
N ASP A 131 -23.13 -10.24 -11.28
CA ASP A 131 -23.37 -11.52 -11.96
C ASP A 131 -22.74 -12.74 -11.24
N GLY A 132 -22.11 -12.52 -10.08
CA GLY A 132 -21.48 -13.56 -9.28
C GLY A 132 -20.07 -13.95 -9.70
N ARG A 133 -19.47 -13.28 -10.69
CA ARG A 133 -18.06 -13.50 -11.06
C ARG A 133 -17.12 -12.78 -10.10
N GLU A 134 -15.99 -13.41 -9.81
CA GLU A 134 -14.86 -12.77 -9.13
C GLU A 134 -13.92 -12.16 -10.17
N GLN A 135 -13.51 -10.91 -9.94
CA GLN A 135 -12.53 -10.21 -10.78
C GLN A 135 -11.62 -9.36 -9.89
N THR A 136 -10.35 -9.21 -10.26
CA THR A 136 -9.48 -8.27 -9.56
C THR A 136 -9.85 -6.81 -9.91
N VAL A 137 -9.63 -5.89 -8.97
CA VAL A 137 -9.83 -4.46 -9.18
C VAL A 137 -8.93 -3.96 -10.30
N SER A 138 -7.72 -4.50 -10.44
CA SER A 138 -6.80 -4.20 -11.53
C SER A 138 -7.35 -4.58 -12.90
N GLU A 139 -7.86 -5.81 -13.06
CA GLU A 139 -8.48 -6.25 -14.31
C GLU A 139 -9.69 -5.37 -14.64
N ARG A 140 -10.52 -5.04 -13.65
CA ARG A 140 -11.69 -4.17 -13.85
C ARG A 140 -11.29 -2.75 -14.24
N ILE A 141 -10.26 -2.19 -13.61
CA ILE A 141 -9.72 -0.86 -13.96
C ILE A 141 -9.16 -0.88 -15.39
N THR A 142 -8.40 -1.91 -15.73
CA THR A 142 -7.79 -2.09 -17.06
C THR A 142 -8.88 -2.20 -18.12
N GLU A 143 -9.90 -3.04 -17.91
CA GLU A 143 -11.05 -3.13 -18.81
C GLU A 143 -11.78 -1.79 -18.98
N ALA A 144 -12.02 -1.06 -17.88
CA ALA A 144 -12.68 0.24 -17.93
C ALA A 144 -11.82 1.30 -18.64
N ILE A 145 -10.49 1.18 -18.61
CA ILE A 145 -9.59 2.03 -19.41
C ILE A 145 -9.69 1.64 -20.89
N THR A 146 -9.59 0.36 -21.22
CA THR A 146 -9.61 -0.12 -22.61
C THR A 146 -10.95 0.11 -23.31
N LYS A 147 -12.07 0.02 -22.60
CA LYS A 147 -13.43 0.18 -23.15
C LYS A 147 -13.92 1.64 -23.19
N GLY A 148 -13.18 2.59 -22.61
CA GLY A 148 -13.65 3.98 -22.45
C GLY A 148 -14.88 4.13 -21.54
N GLU A 149 -15.19 3.12 -20.73
CA GLU A 149 -16.37 3.09 -19.86
C GLU A 149 -16.04 3.69 -18.49
N GLN A 150 -16.80 4.72 -18.09
CA GLN A 150 -16.80 5.27 -16.72
C GLN A 150 -17.78 4.51 -15.81
N GLU A 151 -17.84 3.18 -15.85
CA GLU A 151 -18.62 2.49 -14.82
C GLU A 151 -17.93 2.66 -13.47
N ALA A 152 -18.60 3.39 -12.57
CA ALA A 152 -18.14 3.63 -11.22
C ALA A 152 -17.90 2.27 -10.54
N LEU A 153 -16.66 2.06 -10.08
CA LEU A 153 -16.32 0.91 -9.26
C LEU A 153 -17.30 0.87 -8.08
N PRO A 154 -17.82 -0.30 -7.67
CA PRO A 154 -18.95 -0.41 -6.74
C PRO A 154 -18.69 0.14 -5.33
N PHE A 155 -17.47 0.56 -5.04
CA PHE A 155 -17.07 1.25 -3.80
C PHE A 155 -16.99 2.77 -3.93
N ILE A 156 -17.08 3.34 -5.14
CA ILE A 156 -17.31 4.77 -5.36
C ILE A 156 -18.82 4.97 -5.31
N ARG A 157 -19.38 5.06 -4.10
CA ARG A 157 -20.68 5.71 -3.94
C ARG A 157 -20.50 7.15 -4.38
N ARG A 158 -21.14 7.54 -5.48
CA ARG A 158 -21.50 8.95 -5.69
C ARG A 158 -22.57 9.24 -4.65
N ASP A 159 -22.15 9.56 -3.43
CA ASP A 159 -23.06 10.19 -2.48
C ASP A 159 -23.30 11.60 -3.02
N ALA A 160 -24.46 11.75 -3.67
CA ALA A 160 -25.17 12.96 -4.11
C ALA A 160 -24.40 14.00 -4.95
#